data_AF-K3W847-F1
#
_entry.id   AF-K3W847-F1
#
_cell.length_a   1.000
_cell.length_b   1.000
_cell.length_c   1.000
_cell.angle_alpha   90.00
_cell.angle_beta   90.00
_cell.angle_gamma   90.00
#
_symmetry.space_group_name_H-M   'P 1'
#
loop_
_entity.id
_entity.type
_entity.pdbx_description
1 polymer ?
#
loop_
_entity_poly.entity_id
_entity_poly.type
_entity_poly.pdbx_seq_one_letter_code
_entity_poly.pdbx_strand_id
1 'polypeptide(L)'
;MSGTFSEFSEYAYERVAEKLVEKFGDKSNVWVFRPSQLYQNAFSCFDSFVASRNEFGAATSLTVRIDLPVHLVGFSKGVVVLNQLITELAVCKREGFKSNNRREKLLADISTYHNFFSKVCSIHWVDGGNGSQPGVVPFNEKALSVIHDYSNAKLVVHVTPYQYESKDRPWIKEEIQTFIRRMRHCHVDVQLKMYYGGEPGSIHSHFQLLRDFKVQCAPQGASKLDAFSSPEHSLPHIPIESL
;
A
#
# COMPACT_ATOMS: atom_id res chain seq x y z
N MET A 1 33.27 10.46 -9.50
CA MET A 1 32.11 11.26 -9.92
C MET A 1 30.92 10.82 -9.07
N SER A 2 30.51 11.63 -8.10
CA SER A 2 29.28 11.35 -7.33
C SER A 2 28.08 11.56 -8.25
N GLY A 3 27.29 10.52 -8.49
CA GLY A 3 26.07 10.64 -9.27
C GLY A 3 25.09 11.65 -8.64
N THR A 4 24.20 12.19 -9.47
CA THR A 4 23.24 13.28 -9.19
C THR A 4 22.29 13.06 -8.01
N PHE A 5 22.35 11.91 -7.33
CA PHE A 5 21.51 11.52 -6.19
C PHE A 5 22.30 10.97 -4.99
N SER A 6 23.63 11.22 -4.90
CA SER A 6 24.44 10.73 -3.77
C SER A 6 23.88 11.14 -2.39
N GLU A 7 23.26 12.32 -2.31
CA GLU A 7 22.57 12.85 -1.13
C GLU A 7 21.40 11.97 -0.65
N PHE A 8 20.74 11.23 -1.54
CA PHE A 8 19.61 10.35 -1.23
C PHE A 8 19.98 8.87 -1.25
N SER A 9 21.28 8.54 -1.21
CA SER A 9 21.77 7.15 -1.23
C SER A 9 21.24 6.31 -0.04
N GLU A 10 20.89 6.95 1.07
CA GLU A 10 20.22 6.35 2.22
C GLU A 10 18.76 5.91 1.97
N TYR A 11 18.21 6.25 0.80
CA TYR A 11 16.91 5.82 0.29
C TYR A 11 17.04 4.93 -0.97
N ALA A 12 18.23 4.39 -1.24
CA ALA A 12 18.40 3.30 -2.20
C ALA A 12 17.54 2.08 -1.80
N TYR A 13 17.18 1.25 -2.78
CA TYR A 13 16.25 0.13 -2.59
C TYR A 13 16.63 -0.79 -1.42
N GLU A 14 17.91 -1.13 -1.29
CA GLU A 14 18.46 -1.97 -0.24
C GLU A 14 18.33 -1.31 1.14
N ARG A 15 18.62 0.00 1.24
CA ARG A 15 18.48 0.78 2.48
C ARG A 15 17.03 0.96 2.89
N VAL A 16 16.13 1.10 1.92
CA VAL A 16 14.68 1.12 2.17
C VAL A 16 14.23 -0.24 2.67
N ALA A 17 14.71 -1.34 2.09
CA ALA A 17 14.39 -2.69 2.55
C ALA A 17 14.80 -2.87 4.02
N GLU A 18 16.03 -2.50 4.40
CA GLU A 18 16.52 -2.52 5.79
C GLU A 18 15.57 -1.77 6.74
N LYS A 19 15.22 -0.52 6.39
CA LYS A 19 14.31 0.32 7.17
C LYS A 19 12.91 -0.27 7.31
N LEU A 20 12.40 -0.91 6.27
CA LEU A 20 11.10 -1.56 6.29
C LEU A 20 11.14 -2.84 7.14
N VAL A 21 12.24 -3.62 7.11
CA VAL A 21 12.41 -4.80 7.97
C VAL A 21 12.43 -4.38 9.45
N GLU A 22 13.19 -3.34 9.80
CA GLU A 22 13.20 -2.77 11.16
C GLU A 22 11.80 -2.33 11.62
N LYS A 23 11.01 -1.77 10.69
CA LYS A 23 9.69 -1.21 10.96
C LYS A 23 8.60 -2.28 11.11
N PHE A 24 8.61 -3.30 10.27
CA PHE A 24 7.62 -4.38 10.27
C PHE A 24 8.03 -5.60 11.11
N GLY A 25 9.29 -5.64 11.57
CA GLY A 25 9.85 -6.66 12.43
C GLY A 25 10.23 -7.96 11.73
N ASP A 26 10.76 -8.89 12.52
CA ASP A 26 11.19 -10.24 12.14
C ASP A 26 10.06 -11.17 11.68
N LYS A 27 8.80 -10.75 11.83
CA LYS A 27 7.60 -11.46 11.42
C LYS A 27 7.07 -11.04 10.04
N SER A 28 7.87 -10.32 9.25
CA SER A 28 7.47 -9.83 7.92
C SER A 28 8.53 -10.12 6.88
N ASN A 29 8.11 -10.60 5.70
CA ASN A 29 8.98 -10.60 4.53
C ASN A 29 8.86 -9.24 3.84
N VAL A 30 9.99 -8.54 3.63
CA VAL A 30 10.02 -7.26 2.90
C VAL A 30 10.53 -7.49 1.49
N TRP A 31 9.70 -7.19 0.51
CA TRP A 31 10.03 -7.33 -0.92
C TRP A 31 10.02 -5.94 -1.54
N VAL A 32 11.19 -5.48 -1.96
CA VAL A 32 11.35 -4.18 -2.62
C VAL A 32 11.45 -4.42 -4.13
N PHE A 33 10.51 -3.87 -4.88
CA PHE A 33 10.48 -4.00 -6.33
C PHE A 33 11.05 -2.76 -6.98
N ARG A 34 12.13 -2.95 -7.73
CA ARG A 34 12.73 -1.92 -8.58
C ARG A 34 12.01 -1.93 -9.95
N PRO A 35 11.76 -0.76 -10.58
CA PRO A 35 11.28 -0.72 -11.96
C PRO A 35 12.25 -1.42 -12.91
N SER A 36 11.71 -2.17 -13.87
CA SER A 36 12.48 -2.83 -14.94
C SER A 36 13.10 -1.78 -15.86
N GLN A 37 12.34 -0.71 -16.16
CA GLN A 37 12.77 0.37 -17.04
C GLN A 37 12.11 1.72 -16.67
N LEU A 38 12.71 2.81 -17.14
CA LEU A 38 12.13 4.15 -17.06
C LEU A 38 11.66 4.57 -18.45
N TYR A 39 10.35 4.69 -18.66
CA TYR A 39 9.79 5.26 -19.88
C TYR A 39 9.88 6.79 -19.85
N GLN A 40 10.41 7.38 -20.93
CA GLN A 40 10.64 8.83 -21.05
C GLN A 40 11.41 9.45 -19.85
N ASN A 41 12.29 8.68 -19.19
CA ASN A 41 13.03 9.10 -17.97
C ASN A 41 12.15 9.56 -16.79
N ALA A 42 10.83 9.38 -16.87
CA ALA A 42 9.89 9.93 -15.90
C ALA A 42 8.91 8.87 -15.37
N PHE A 43 8.59 7.84 -16.14
CA PHE A 43 7.59 6.84 -15.77
C PHE A 43 8.26 5.52 -15.42
N SER A 44 7.99 5.01 -14.22
CA SER A 44 8.53 3.74 -13.77
C SER A 44 7.68 2.59 -14.31
N CYS A 45 8.27 1.77 -15.18
CA CYS A 45 7.63 0.57 -15.71
C CYS A 45 8.17 -0.67 -14.97
N PHE A 46 7.29 -1.64 -14.72
CA PHE A 46 7.59 -2.85 -13.98
C PHE A 46 7.18 -4.04 -14.83
N ASP A 47 8.10 -4.99 -15.01
CA ASP A 47 7.88 -6.25 -15.72
C ASP A 47 8.40 -7.40 -14.88
N SER A 48 7.89 -8.61 -15.14
CA SER A 48 8.50 -9.86 -14.65
C SER A 48 8.79 -9.84 -13.14
N PHE A 49 7.78 -9.56 -12.31
CA PHE A 49 7.85 -9.54 -10.83
C PHE A 49 8.41 -10.83 -10.20
N VAL A 50 8.61 -11.88 -10.99
CA VAL A 50 9.32 -13.11 -10.64
C VAL A 50 10.48 -13.30 -11.62
N ALA A 51 11.71 -13.00 -11.19
CA ALA A 51 12.89 -13.36 -11.97
C ALA A 51 13.13 -14.87 -11.85
N SER A 52 12.97 -15.59 -12.96
CA SER A 52 13.37 -16.99 -12.99
C SER A 52 14.90 -17.10 -12.95
N ARG A 53 15.45 -17.79 -11.94
CA ARG A 53 16.89 -18.10 -11.88
C ARG A 53 17.32 -19.23 -12.82
N ASN A 54 16.38 -19.83 -13.54
CA ASN A 54 16.65 -20.81 -14.60
C ASN A 54 15.85 -20.47 -15.86
N GLU A 55 16.16 -21.19 -16.93
CA GLU A 55 15.52 -21.04 -18.23
C GLU A 55 14.02 -21.44 -18.26
N PHE A 56 13.45 -21.98 -17.16
CA PHE A 56 12.09 -22.54 -17.14
C PHE A 56 11.14 -21.99 -16.05
N GLY A 57 11.55 -21.04 -15.20
CA GLY A 57 10.68 -20.46 -14.16
C GLY A 57 10.77 -21.09 -12.77
N ALA A 58 11.61 -22.10 -12.54
CA ALA A 58 11.55 -22.88 -11.30
C ALA A 58 12.27 -22.18 -10.12
N ALA A 59 11.63 -22.13 -8.96
CA ALA A 59 12.25 -21.64 -7.72
C ALA A 59 13.37 -22.60 -7.29
N THR A 60 14.60 -22.12 -7.18
CA THR A 60 15.77 -22.97 -6.89
C THR A 60 16.10 -23.13 -5.40
N SER A 61 15.57 -22.25 -4.54
CA SER A 61 15.40 -22.43 -3.08
C SER A 61 15.10 -21.07 -2.47
N LEU A 62 14.06 -21.02 -1.63
CA LEU A 62 13.84 -19.93 -0.69
C LEU A 62 12.85 -20.42 0.37
N THR A 63 13.31 -20.53 1.62
CA THR A 63 12.43 -20.78 2.78
C THR A 63 11.69 -19.48 3.10
N VAL A 64 10.77 -19.08 2.21
CA VAL A 64 9.86 -17.96 2.47
C VAL A 64 8.78 -18.48 3.40
N ARG A 65 8.61 -17.82 4.54
CA ARG A 65 7.44 -18.04 5.38
C ARG A 65 6.22 -17.47 4.66
N ILE A 66 5.54 -18.34 3.91
CA ILE A 66 4.33 -18.02 3.14
C ILE A 66 3.09 -17.82 4.02
N ASP A 67 3.20 -18.11 5.32
CA ASP A 67 2.17 -17.97 6.35
C ASP A 67 2.22 -16.61 7.07
N LEU A 68 3.17 -15.73 6.73
CA LEU A 68 3.29 -14.41 7.35
C LEU A 68 2.25 -13.41 6.83
N PRO A 69 1.87 -12.41 7.66
CA PRO A 69 1.05 -11.29 7.23
C PRO A 69 1.71 -10.53 6.08
N VAL A 70 0.88 -10.06 5.15
CA VAL A 70 1.30 -9.28 3.99
C VAL A 70 0.94 -7.81 4.21
N HIS A 71 1.94 -6.94 4.09
CA HIS A 71 1.75 -5.49 4.11
C HIS A 71 2.15 -4.93 2.75
N LEU A 72 1.22 -4.25 2.07
CA LEU A 72 1.48 -3.63 0.78
C LEU A 72 1.82 -2.16 0.97
N VAL A 73 2.97 -1.73 0.45
CA VAL A 73 3.44 -0.34 0.59
C VAL A 73 3.85 0.18 -0.78
N GLY A 74 3.19 1.24 -1.25
CA GLY A 74 3.55 1.98 -2.45
C GLY A 74 4.10 3.34 -2.04
N PHE A 75 5.37 3.61 -2.33
CA PHE A 75 5.98 4.92 -2.07
C PHE A 75 6.20 5.70 -3.37
N SER A 76 5.91 7.01 -3.39
CA SER A 76 6.14 7.87 -4.55
C SER A 76 5.44 7.33 -5.80
N LYS A 77 6.17 6.99 -6.88
CA LYS A 77 5.62 6.34 -8.07
C LYS A 77 5.20 4.88 -7.86
N GLY A 78 5.68 4.23 -6.80
CA GLY A 78 5.30 2.87 -6.44
C GLY A 78 3.81 2.71 -6.12
N VAL A 79 3.10 3.81 -5.81
CA VAL A 79 1.64 3.81 -5.66
C VAL A 79 0.92 3.40 -6.94
N VAL A 80 1.46 3.72 -8.12
CA VAL A 80 0.82 3.39 -9.41
C VAL A 80 0.79 1.87 -9.60
N VAL A 81 1.89 1.19 -9.26
CA VAL A 81 1.98 -0.27 -9.30
C VAL A 81 1.03 -0.89 -8.28
N LEU A 82 0.99 -0.34 -7.07
CA LEU A 82 0.08 -0.80 -6.04
C LEU A 82 -1.38 -0.67 -6.49
N ASN A 83 -1.74 0.44 -7.14
CA ASN A 83 -3.08 0.68 -7.67
C ASN A 83 -3.43 -0.32 -8.77
N GLN A 84 -2.50 -0.60 -9.67
CA GLN A 84 -2.68 -1.59 -10.73
C GLN A 84 -2.87 -3.00 -10.14
N LEU A 85 -2.00 -3.41 -9.21
CA LEU A 85 -2.09 -4.70 -8.52
C LEU A 85 -3.47 -4.86 -7.85
N ILE A 86 -3.90 -3.87 -7.08
CA ILE A 86 -5.21 -3.88 -6.41
C ILE A 86 -6.36 -3.99 -7.43
N THR A 87 -6.29 -3.22 -8.52
CA THR A 87 -7.36 -3.15 -9.52
C THR A 87 -7.47 -4.45 -10.30
N GLU A 88 -6.37 -4.94 -10.86
CA GLU A 88 -6.35 -6.15 -11.69
C GLU A 88 -6.76 -7.38 -10.89
N LEU A 89 -6.24 -7.52 -9.68
CA LEU A 89 -6.56 -8.64 -8.82
C LEU A 89 -8.04 -8.65 -8.39
N ALA A 90 -8.65 -7.47 -8.17
CA ALA A 90 -10.07 -7.39 -7.87
C ALA A 90 -10.97 -7.64 -9.10
N VAL A 91 -10.53 -7.25 -10.30
CA VAL A 91 -11.24 -7.51 -11.56
C VAL A 91 -11.19 -9.00 -11.92
N CYS A 92 -10.03 -9.64 -11.80
CA CYS A 92 -9.86 -11.08 -12.06
C CYS A 92 -10.85 -11.94 -11.26
N LYS A 93 -11.19 -11.50 -10.05
CA LYS A 93 -12.16 -12.18 -9.18
C LYS A 93 -13.61 -12.04 -9.66
N ARG A 94 -13.99 -10.91 -10.27
CA ARG A 94 -15.37 -10.67 -10.73
C ARG A 94 -15.66 -11.32 -12.07
N GLU A 95 -14.68 -11.28 -12.98
CA GLU A 95 -14.91 -11.64 -14.38
C GLU A 95 -14.29 -12.99 -14.76
N GLY A 96 -13.43 -13.54 -13.89
CA GLY A 96 -12.57 -14.67 -14.22
C GLY A 96 -11.55 -14.32 -15.31
N PHE A 97 -10.50 -15.12 -15.43
CA PHE A 97 -9.58 -14.97 -16.56
C PHE A 97 -10.29 -15.35 -17.87
N LYS A 98 -10.25 -14.45 -18.86
CA LYS A 98 -10.56 -14.79 -20.25
C LYS A 98 -9.40 -15.62 -20.82
N SER A 99 -9.34 -16.90 -20.46
CA SER A 99 -8.41 -17.88 -21.03
C SER A 99 -9.20 -19.01 -21.70
N ASN A 100 -8.69 -19.50 -22.83
CA ASN A 100 -9.37 -20.50 -23.66
C ASN A 100 -9.36 -21.92 -23.07
N ASN A 101 -8.67 -22.17 -21.95
CA ASN A 101 -8.61 -23.47 -21.26
C ASN A 101 -8.96 -23.28 -19.76
N ARG A 102 -10.26 -23.42 -19.40
CA ARG A 102 -10.93 -22.36 -18.61
C ARG A 102 -11.37 -22.66 -17.16
N ARG A 103 -11.36 -23.89 -16.64
CA ARG A 103 -11.93 -24.16 -15.29
C ARG A 103 -10.92 -24.44 -14.19
N GLU A 104 -9.98 -25.34 -14.41
CA GLU A 104 -9.07 -25.80 -13.35
C GLU A 104 -7.96 -24.78 -13.06
N LYS A 105 -7.39 -24.18 -14.11
CA LYS A 105 -6.45 -23.05 -14.00
C LYS A 105 -7.10 -21.84 -13.34
N LEU A 106 -8.35 -21.56 -13.69
CA LEU A 106 -9.13 -20.46 -13.12
C LEU A 106 -9.41 -20.66 -11.62
N LEU A 107 -9.72 -21.88 -11.18
CA LEU A 107 -9.95 -22.20 -9.76
C LEU A 107 -8.66 -22.17 -8.95
N ALA A 108 -7.55 -22.66 -9.51
CA ALA A 108 -6.21 -22.54 -8.92
C ALA A 108 -5.77 -21.08 -8.78
N ASP A 109 -6.04 -20.26 -9.79
CA ASP A 109 -5.78 -18.82 -9.78
C ASP A 109 -6.64 -18.13 -8.69
N ILE A 110 -7.96 -18.34 -8.69
CA ILE A 110 -8.88 -17.75 -7.70
C ILE A 110 -8.51 -18.12 -6.26
N SER A 111 -8.20 -19.39 -5.99
CA SER A 111 -7.78 -19.85 -4.65
C SER A 111 -6.45 -19.24 -4.22
N THR A 112 -5.51 -19.05 -5.16
CA THR A 112 -4.22 -18.39 -4.91
C THR A 112 -4.41 -16.92 -4.55
N TYR A 113 -5.26 -16.19 -5.26
CA TYR A 113 -5.56 -14.78 -4.96
C TYR A 113 -6.31 -14.61 -3.65
N HIS A 114 -7.28 -15.48 -3.38
CA HIS A 114 -7.97 -15.50 -2.10
C HIS A 114 -6.98 -15.70 -0.96
N ASN A 115 -6.10 -16.69 -1.08
CA ASN A 115 -5.07 -16.96 -0.08
C ASN A 115 -4.13 -15.76 0.10
N PHE A 116 -3.71 -15.11 -0.98
CA PHE A 116 -2.92 -13.88 -0.93
C PHE A 116 -3.64 -12.76 -0.18
N PHE A 117 -4.86 -12.38 -0.61
CA PHE A 117 -5.59 -11.27 0.01
C PHE A 117 -6.02 -11.56 1.44
N SER A 118 -6.35 -12.81 1.78
CA SER A 118 -6.67 -13.19 3.16
C SER A 118 -5.50 -12.95 4.13
N LYS A 119 -4.27 -12.82 3.60
CA LYS A 119 -3.07 -12.49 4.38
C LYS A 119 -2.72 -11.00 4.35
N VAL A 120 -3.35 -10.20 3.49
CA VAL A 120 -3.07 -8.76 3.41
C VAL A 120 -3.64 -8.08 4.66
N CYS A 121 -2.77 -7.62 5.56
CA CYS A 121 -3.17 -6.98 6.80
C CYS A 121 -3.27 -5.46 6.69
N SER A 122 -2.49 -4.86 5.78
CA SER A 122 -2.60 -3.42 5.52
C SER A 122 -2.10 -3.02 4.14
N ILE A 123 -2.61 -1.89 3.68
CA ILE A 123 -2.23 -1.24 2.43
C ILE A 123 -1.90 0.22 2.72
N HIS A 124 -0.70 0.62 2.32
CA HIS A 124 -0.13 1.93 2.59
C HIS A 124 0.23 2.65 1.28
N TRP A 125 -0.46 3.76 1.02
CA TRP A 125 -0.06 4.73 0.00
C TRP A 125 0.82 5.78 0.67
N VAL A 126 2.12 5.78 0.40
CA VAL A 126 3.10 6.64 1.07
C VAL A 126 3.59 7.72 0.11
N ASP A 127 3.15 8.94 0.35
CA ASP A 127 3.50 10.15 -0.40
C ASP A 127 3.45 9.95 -1.93
N GLY A 128 2.30 9.46 -2.39
CA GLY A 128 2.10 9.09 -3.78
C GLY A 128 2.29 10.25 -4.74
N GLY A 129 2.98 9.99 -5.85
CA GLY A 129 3.15 10.95 -6.93
C GLY A 129 3.37 10.23 -8.26
N ASN A 130 2.74 10.72 -9.33
CA ASN A 130 2.82 10.14 -10.68
C ASN A 130 3.30 11.16 -11.73
N GLY A 131 4.40 11.86 -11.41
CA GLY A 131 4.91 12.93 -12.27
C GLY A 131 3.87 14.03 -12.48
N SER A 132 3.53 14.31 -13.73
CA SER A 132 2.51 15.29 -14.14
C SER A 132 1.13 14.68 -14.40
N GLN A 133 0.91 13.40 -14.06
CA GLN A 133 -0.34 12.68 -14.32
C GLN A 133 -1.10 12.35 -13.01
N PRO A 134 -2.43 12.17 -13.07
CA PRO A 134 -3.21 11.58 -11.97
C PRO A 134 -2.87 10.11 -11.70
N GLY A 135 -3.44 9.54 -10.64
CA GLY A 135 -3.38 8.09 -10.34
C GLY A 135 -2.56 7.75 -9.10
N VAL A 136 -2.53 8.64 -8.10
CA VAL A 136 -1.82 8.41 -6.83
C VAL A 136 -2.57 7.48 -5.89
N VAL A 137 -3.87 7.26 -6.12
CA VAL A 137 -4.75 6.33 -5.39
C VAL A 137 -5.60 5.51 -6.36
N PRO A 138 -6.20 4.37 -5.94
CA PRO A 138 -6.98 3.53 -6.84
C PRO A 138 -8.22 4.26 -7.36
N PHE A 139 -8.41 4.22 -8.68
CA PHE A 139 -9.60 4.77 -9.33
C PHE A 139 -10.83 3.86 -9.15
N ASN A 140 -10.61 2.54 -9.10
CA ASN A 140 -11.68 1.56 -9.00
C ASN A 140 -11.98 1.24 -7.52
N GLU A 141 -12.84 2.02 -6.86
CA GLU A 141 -13.22 1.80 -5.45
C GLU A 141 -13.88 0.44 -5.19
N LYS A 142 -14.57 -0.08 -6.20
CA LYS A 142 -15.15 -1.42 -6.20
C LYS A 142 -14.08 -2.51 -6.04
N ALA A 143 -12.82 -2.25 -6.38
CA ALA A 143 -11.72 -3.15 -6.10
C ALA A 143 -11.36 -3.20 -4.61
N LEU A 144 -11.42 -2.05 -3.93
CA LEU A 144 -11.06 -1.97 -2.52
C LEU A 144 -12.17 -2.44 -1.60
N SER A 145 -13.44 -2.30 -1.98
CA SER A 145 -14.53 -2.95 -1.24
C SER A 145 -14.32 -4.47 -1.20
N VAL A 146 -13.89 -5.05 -2.32
CA VAL A 146 -13.53 -6.47 -2.40
C VAL A 146 -12.33 -6.81 -1.54
N ILE A 147 -11.36 -5.93 -1.34
CA ILE A 147 -10.24 -6.21 -0.43
C ILE A 147 -10.70 -6.12 1.03
N HIS A 148 -11.49 -5.09 1.36
CA HIS A 148 -12.03 -4.88 2.70
C HIS A 148 -12.84 -6.09 3.18
N ASP A 149 -13.74 -6.60 2.34
CA ASP A 149 -14.59 -7.76 2.66
C ASP A 149 -13.78 -9.04 2.99
N TYR A 150 -12.55 -9.17 2.49
CA TYR A 150 -11.76 -10.41 2.59
C TYR A 150 -10.76 -10.41 3.74
N SER A 151 -10.26 -9.24 4.08
CA SER A 151 -9.04 -9.13 4.88
C SER A 151 -9.19 -8.24 6.10
N ASN A 152 -10.24 -7.40 6.15
CA ASN A 152 -10.30 -6.24 7.04
C ASN A 152 -8.97 -5.46 7.04
N ALA A 153 -8.29 -5.42 5.89
CA ALA A 153 -6.98 -4.79 5.78
C ALA A 153 -7.07 -3.32 6.18
N LYS A 154 -6.10 -2.88 6.98
CA LYS A 154 -5.99 -1.47 7.33
C LYS A 154 -5.56 -0.66 6.11
N LEU A 155 -6.38 0.30 5.70
CA LEU A 155 -6.07 1.20 4.58
C LEU A 155 -5.55 2.54 5.09
N VAL A 156 -4.37 2.96 4.65
CA VAL A 156 -3.75 4.21 5.09
C VAL A 156 -3.12 4.98 3.94
N VAL A 157 -3.49 6.24 3.80
CA VAL A 157 -2.84 7.22 2.92
C VAL A 157 -1.97 8.12 3.80
N HIS A 158 -0.66 8.05 3.60
CA HIS A 158 0.33 8.88 4.26
C HIS A 158 0.78 9.98 3.31
N VAL A 159 0.74 11.23 3.73
CA VAL A 159 1.06 12.38 2.87
C VAL A 159 1.98 13.37 3.57
N THR A 160 2.80 14.05 2.77
CA THR A 160 3.51 15.27 3.16
C THR A 160 3.01 16.46 2.35
N PRO A 161 3.30 17.71 2.76
CA PRO A 161 3.03 18.89 1.96
C PRO A 161 3.69 18.85 0.56
N TYR A 162 4.77 18.08 0.38
CA TYR A 162 5.48 17.99 -0.92
C TYR A 162 4.60 17.47 -2.05
N GLN A 163 3.78 16.45 -1.80
CA GLN A 163 2.80 15.95 -2.78
C GLN A 163 1.43 16.57 -2.55
N TYR A 164 0.93 16.56 -1.31
CA TYR A 164 -0.48 16.87 -1.02
C TYR A 164 -0.81 18.35 -1.03
N GLU A 165 0.15 19.23 -0.74
CA GLU A 165 -0.04 20.68 -0.79
C GLU A 165 0.73 21.32 -1.96
N SER A 166 1.15 20.50 -2.92
CA SER A 166 1.86 20.92 -4.13
C SER A 166 1.03 21.91 -4.95
N LYS A 167 1.49 23.16 -5.03
CA LYS A 167 0.85 24.20 -5.87
C LYS A 167 0.89 23.86 -7.35
N ASP A 168 1.95 23.18 -7.80
CA ASP A 168 2.13 22.77 -9.19
C ASP A 168 1.30 21.52 -9.56
N ARG A 169 0.80 20.80 -8.55
CA ARG A 169 0.10 19.51 -8.71
C ARG A 169 -1.15 19.43 -7.84
N PRO A 170 -2.07 20.42 -7.93
CA PRO A 170 -3.21 20.53 -7.00
C PRO A 170 -4.18 19.34 -7.11
N TRP A 171 -4.21 18.65 -8.27
CA TRP A 171 -5.05 17.48 -8.49
C TRP A 171 -4.74 16.32 -7.53
N ILE A 172 -3.51 16.20 -7.01
CA ILE A 172 -3.14 15.13 -6.07
C ILE A 172 -4.01 15.20 -4.81
N LYS A 173 -4.20 16.41 -4.27
CA LYS A 173 -5.05 16.66 -3.10
C LYS A 173 -6.50 16.29 -3.39
N GLU A 174 -7.02 16.77 -4.51
CA GLU A 174 -8.39 16.54 -4.92
C GLU A 174 -8.67 15.04 -5.15
N GLU A 175 -7.73 14.33 -5.78
CA GLU A 175 -7.80 12.89 -6.02
C GLU A 175 -7.88 12.11 -4.70
N ILE A 176 -6.96 12.40 -3.76
CA ILE A 176 -6.95 11.77 -2.44
C ILE A 176 -8.24 12.09 -1.65
N GLN A 177 -8.66 13.35 -1.62
CA GLN A 177 -9.89 13.73 -0.91
C GLN A 177 -11.13 13.06 -1.49
N THR A 178 -11.20 12.94 -2.81
CA THR A 178 -12.29 12.23 -3.51
C THR A 178 -12.28 10.76 -3.17
N PHE A 179 -11.11 10.13 -3.21
CA PHE A 179 -10.92 8.74 -2.81
C PHE A 179 -11.39 8.48 -1.37
N ILE A 180 -10.92 9.28 -0.39
CA ILE A 180 -11.30 9.13 1.02
C ILE A 180 -12.83 9.26 1.19
N ARG A 181 -13.45 10.26 0.54
CA ARG A 181 -14.92 10.46 0.61
C ARG A 181 -15.68 9.24 0.10
N ARG A 182 -15.27 8.70 -1.04
CA ARG A 182 -15.97 7.57 -1.67
C ARG A 182 -15.79 6.27 -0.91
N MET A 183 -14.59 6.01 -0.37
CA MET A 183 -14.35 4.86 0.51
C MET A 183 -15.22 4.89 1.78
N ARG A 184 -15.35 6.06 2.41
CA ARG A 184 -16.23 6.25 3.57
C ARG A 184 -17.71 6.06 3.23
N HIS A 185 -18.15 6.49 2.05
CA HIS A 185 -19.52 6.24 1.57
C HIS A 185 -19.79 4.74 1.38
N CYS A 186 -18.77 3.95 1.05
CA CYS A 186 -18.82 2.49 1.01
C CYS A 186 -18.60 1.82 2.37
N HIS A 187 -18.58 2.57 3.48
CA HIS A 187 -18.33 2.08 4.84
C HIS A 187 -16.97 1.38 5.01
N VAL A 188 -15.99 1.73 4.18
CA VAL A 188 -14.61 1.26 4.33
C VAL A 188 -13.80 2.31 5.09
N ASP A 189 -13.20 1.92 6.21
CA ASP A 189 -12.31 2.82 6.96
C ASP A 189 -10.97 3.00 6.24
N VAL A 190 -10.69 4.25 5.87
CA VAL A 190 -9.42 4.67 5.28
C VAL A 190 -8.87 5.87 6.04
N GLN A 191 -7.65 5.72 6.55
CA GLN A 191 -6.98 6.74 7.35
C GLN A 191 -6.16 7.64 6.45
N LEU A 192 -6.37 8.96 6.53
CA LEU A 192 -5.49 9.95 5.94
C LEU A 192 -4.58 10.52 7.04
N LYS A 193 -3.26 10.42 6.86
CA LYS A 193 -2.26 10.89 7.83
C LYS A 193 -1.33 11.90 7.18
N MET A 194 -1.43 13.15 7.61
CA MET A 194 -0.49 14.22 7.24
C MET A 194 0.75 14.16 8.13
N TYR A 195 1.93 14.25 7.52
CA TYR A 195 3.23 14.36 8.18
C TYR A 195 3.85 15.70 7.82
N TYR A 196 4.51 16.33 8.79
CA TYR A 196 5.15 17.64 8.62
C TYR A 196 4.15 18.75 8.20
N GLY A 197 2.90 18.65 8.67
CA GLY A 197 1.87 19.65 8.36
C GLY A 197 2.28 21.04 8.86
N GLY A 198 2.10 22.06 8.02
CA GLY A 198 2.51 23.44 8.32
C GLY A 198 3.93 23.78 7.90
N GLU A 199 4.74 22.80 7.49
CA GLU A 199 6.06 23.04 6.91
C GLU A 199 5.97 23.15 5.37
N PRO A 200 6.89 23.88 4.70
CA PRO A 200 6.98 23.86 3.25
C PRO A 200 7.28 22.45 2.72
N GLY A 201 6.55 22.04 1.68
CA GLY A 201 6.82 20.77 1.00
C GLY A 201 8.22 20.72 0.40
N SER A 202 8.97 19.65 0.66
CA SER A 202 10.31 19.46 0.11
C SER A 202 10.55 18.01 -0.30
N ILE A 203 11.48 17.80 -1.24
CA ILE A 203 11.91 16.44 -1.62
C ILE A 203 12.55 15.70 -0.43
N HIS A 204 13.13 16.44 0.53
CA HIS A 204 13.67 15.88 1.75
C HIS A 204 12.56 15.27 2.63
N SER A 205 11.48 16.01 2.90
CA SER A 205 10.37 15.48 3.69
C SER A 205 9.64 14.32 2.98
N HIS A 206 9.59 14.34 1.65
CA HIS A 206 9.12 13.22 0.83
C HIS A 206 9.86 11.91 1.13
N PHE A 207 11.19 11.93 1.07
CA PHE A 207 11.99 10.74 1.37
C PHE A 207 12.02 10.39 2.86
N GLN A 208 12.10 11.39 3.74
CA GLN A 208 12.11 11.19 5.19
C GLN A 208 10.85 10.44 5.66
N LEU A 209 9.71 10.63 4.99
CA LEU A 209 8.49 9.91 5.31
C LEU A 209 8.65 8.38 5.27
N LEU A 210 9.55 7.80 4.46
CA LEU A 210 9.85 6.36 4.50
C LEU A 210 10.34 5.88 5.87
N ARG A 211 10.97 6.76 6.66
CA ARG A 211 11.37 6.49 8.04
C ARG A 211 10.22 6.71 9.01
N ASP A 212 9.44 7.76 8.81
CA ASP A 212 8.55 8.27 9.84
C ASP A 212 7.14 7.71 9.76
N PHE A 213 6.73 7.18 8.60
CA PHE A 213 5.38 6.62 8.46
C PHE A 213 5.16 5.46 9.44
N LYS A 214 4.04 5.51 10.15
CA LYS A 214 3.71 4.53 11.19
C LYS A 214 2.90 3.38 10.61
N VAL A 215 3.41 2.17 10.79
CA VAL A 215 2.68 0.92 10.60
C VAL A 215 2.17 0.50 11.97
N GLN A 216 0.89 0.15 12.07
CA GLN A 216 0.40 -0.50 13.29
C GLN A 216 0.51 -2.00 13.05
N CYS A 217 1.42 -2.67 13.75
CA CYS A 217 1.38 -4.12 13.85
C CYS A 217 0.09 -4.49 14.61
N ALA A 218 -0.64 -5.50 14.13
CA ALA A 218 -1.79 -6.03 14.87
C ALA A 218 -1.33 -6.45 16.29
N PRO A 219 -2.12 -6.18 17.34
CA PRO A 219 -1.82 -6.70 18.67
C PRO A 219 -1.78 -8.23 18.60
N GLN A 220 -0.74 -8.80 19.20
CA GLN A 220 -0.56 -10.24 19.30
C GLN A 220 -1.71 -10.82 20.15
N GLY A 221 -2.44 -11.79 19.60
CA GLY A 221 -3.33 -12.67 20.35
C GLY A 221 -4.48 -11.99 21.09
N ALA A 222 -5.61 -11.80 20.40
CA ALA A 222 -6.91 -11.90 21.05
C ALA A 222 -7.63 -13.08 20.39
N SER A 223 -7.66 -14.19 21.11
CA SER A 223 -8.62 -15.25 20.81
C SER A 223 -10.02 -14.60 20.84
N LYS A 224 -10.91 -15.00 19.94
CA LYS A 224 -12.26 -14.41 19.81
C LYS A 224 -13.19 -14.75 21.00
N LEU A 225 -12.64 -15.12 22.15
CA LEU A 225 -13.33 -15.63 23.34
C LEU A 225 -13.23 -14.72 24.57
N ASP A 226 -12.38 -13.69 24.57
CA ASP A 226 -12.11 -12.89 25.79
C ASP A 226 -12.82 -11.52 25.83
N ALA A 227 -13.77 -11.25 24.93
CA ALA A 227 -14.45 -9.94 24.83
C ALA A 227 -15.67 -9.75 25.75
N PHE A 228 -15.80 -10.52 26.83
CA PHE A 228 -16.86 -10.34 27.84
C PHE A 228 -16.32 -10.41 29.26
N SER A 229 -15.70 -9.32 29.72
CA SER A 229 -15.67 -8.94 31.15
C SER A 229 -15.01 -7.57 31.34
N SER A 230 -15.84 -6.52 31.38
CA SER A 230 -15.90 -5.33 32.28
C SER A 230 -14.64 -4.60 32.80
N PRO A 231 -14.76 -3.39 33.40
CA PRO A 231 -15.57 -2.21 33.05
C PRO A 231 -14.75 -0.88 33.05
N GLU A 232 -15.38 0.17 32.51
CA GLU A 232 -15.28 1.60 32.87
C GLU A 232 -13.93 2.24 33.24
N HIS A 233 -13.46 3.16 32.40
CA HIS A 233 -13.06 4.49 32.89
C HIS A 233 -13.49 5.58 31.90
N SER A 234 -14.30 6.47 32.44
CA SER A 234 -15.03 7.58 31.87
C SER A 234 -14.11 8.75 31.49
N LEU A 235 -14.37 9.35 30.33
CA LEU A 235 -13.95 10.71 30.00
C LEU A 235 -15.20 11.52 29.58
N PRO A 236 -15.27 12.82 29.91
CA PRO A 236 -16.52 13.53 30.08
C PRO A 236 -17.19 13.95 28.77
N HIS A 237 -18.52 13.84 28.77
CA HIS A 237 -19.41 14.44 27.78
C HIS A 237 -19.31 15.97 27.83
N ILE A 238 -19.10 16.59 26.66
CA ILE A 238 -19.34 18.02 26.44
C ILE A 238 -20.73 18.13 25.79
N PRO A 239 -21.70 18.86 26.38
CA PRO A 239 -23.01 19.06 25.76
C PRO A 239 -22.92 20.12 24.67
N ILE A 240 -23.59 19.87 23.54
CA ILE A 240 -23.89 20.89 22.54
C ILE A 240 -25.32 21.37 22.81
N GLU A 241 -25.44 22.54 23.40
CA GLU A 241 -26.63 23.38 23.28
C GLU A 241 -26.48 24.27 22.04
N SER A 242 -27.48 24.19 21.15
CA SER A 242 -27.99 25.22 20.24
C SER A 242 -27.05 26.31 19.71
N LEU A 243 -26.63 26.18 18.44
CA LEU A 243 -26.95 27.06 17.30
C LEU A 243 -26.32 26.52 16.00
#